data_AF-A0A817EG05-F1
#
_entry.id   AF-A0A817EG05-F1
#
_cell.length_a   1.000
_cell.length_b   1.000
_cell.length_c   1.000
_cell.angle_alpha   90.00
_cell.angle_beta   90.00
_cell.angle_gamma   90.00
#
_symmetry.space_group_name_H-M   'P 1'
#
loop_
_entity.id
_entity.type
_entity.pdbx_description
1 polymer ?
#
loop_
_entity_poly.entity_id
_entity_poly.type
_entity_poly.pdbx_seq_one_letter_code
_entity_poly.pdbx_strand_id
1 'polypeptide(L)'
;MKKTQNKNTNTHQLCPKLADKVILRRRNNWSTSSVRHHLIKVHKKTELILENGRQKQNLPNIKQERKEQLHKLCIEAIVQDNLPFNAFNETDLSKLLKEVVPGYQPIRRNTVARRIKRLKHHHHSKLIEYLRTVETMSITTDFWSNRTNTSFLVLTVHYCTDDLN
;
A
#
# COMPACT_ATOMS: atom_id res chain seq x y z
N MET A 1 -77.97 20.68 34.74
CA MET A 1 -77.66 20.76 36.19
C MET A 1 -76.91 19.47 36.55
N LYS A 2 -75.69 19.38 37.04
CA LYS A 2 -74.74 20.26 37.75
C LYS A 2 -73.30 20.03 37.22
N LYS A 3 -72.46 21.07 37.38
CA LYS A 3 -70.98 21.14 37.23
C LYS A 3 -70.29 20.23 38.30
N THR A 4 -69.05 19.74 38.19
CA THR A 4 -67.71 20.39 38.32
C THR A 4 -66.63 19.28 38.10
N GLN A 5 -65.60 19.39 37.23
CA GLN A 5 -64.20 19.91 37.43
C GLN A 5 -63.48 19.40 38.70
N ASN A 6 -62.18 19.02 38.79
CA ASN A 6 -60.96 19.05 37.94
C ASN A 6 -59.76 18.42 38.73
N LYS A 7 -58.66 18.08 38.02
CA LYS A 7 -57.20 17.96 38.37
C LYS A 7 -56.62 16.55 38.62
N ASN A 8 -55.87 15.97 37.67
CA ASN A 8 -54.41 16.08 37.33
C ASN A 8 -53.51 15.20 38.24
N THR A 9 -52.72 14.26 37.70
CA THR A 9 -51.35 14.54 37.23
C THR A 9 -50.76 13.47 36.28
N ASN A 10 -50.29 13.93 35.12
CA ASN A 10 -49.12 13.55 34.29
C ASN A 10 -48.27 12.31 34.67
N THR A 11 -47.77 11.51 33.71
CA THR A 11 -46.67 11.92 32.83
C THR A 11 -46.49 11.01 31.59
N HIS A 12 -46.49 11.68 30.43
CA HIS A 12 -45.68 11.49 29.21
C HIS A 12 -45.56 10.14 28.48
N GLN A 13 -46.27 10.11 27.34
CA GLN A 13 -45.88 9.53 26.06
C GLN A 13 -44.38 9.61 25.73
N LEU A 14 -43.85 8.56 25.13
CA LEU A 14 -42.68 8.63 24.24
C LEU A 14 -42.90 7.77 22.97
N CYS A 15 -42.94 8.47 21.82
CA CYS A 15 -42.84 7.91 20.47
C CYS A 15 -41.43 7.37 20.17
N PRO A 16 -41.28 6.39 19.25
CA PRO A 16 -39.99 5.83 18.88
C PRO A 16 -39.24 6.79 17.94
N LYS A 17 -38.11 7.34 18.39
CA LYS A 17 -37.21 8.12 17.53
C LYS A 17 -36.16 7.22 16.89
N LEU A 18 -36.22 7.16 15.56
CA LEU A 18 -35.14 7.03 14.58
C LEU A 18 -33.73 6.95 15.20
N ALA A 19 -33.13 5.76 15.17
CA ALA A 19 -31.70 5.60 15.43
C ALA A 19 -30.94 5.75 14.11
N ASP A 20 -30.45 6.96 13.86
CA ASP A 20 -29.50 7.26 12.78
C ASP A 20 -28.27 6.35 12.90
N LYS A 21 -28.08 5.46 11.93
CA LYS A 21 -26.78 4.79 11.70
C LYS A 21 -25.80 5.81 11.13
N VAL A 22 -25.22 6.62 12.00
CA VAL A 22 -24.05 7.44 11.65
C VAL A 22 -22.88 6.47 11.40
N ILE A 23 -22.57 6.25 10.11
CA ILE A 23 -21.35 5.56 9.70
C ILE A 23 -20.18 6.50 10.03
N LEU A 24 -19.60 6.34 11.22
CA LEU A 24 -18.36 7.03 11.59
C LEU A 24 -17.18 6.41 10.84
N ARG A 25 -16.93 6.87 9.61
CA ARG A 25 -15.61 6.74 8.99
C ARG A 25 -14.69 7.83 9.57
N ARG A 26 -13.83 7.48 10.52
CA ARG A 26 -12.69 8.33 10.92
C ARG A 26 -11.35 7.70 10.51
N ARG A 27 -10.55 8.53 9.85
CA ARG A 27 -9.18 8.29 9.40
C ARG A 27 -8.18 8.73 10.49
N ASN A 28 -7.14 7.91 10.68
CA ASN A 28 -5.74 8.24 11.08
C ASN A 28 -5.51 8.69 12.55
N ASN A 29 -4.35 8.58 13.22
CA ASN A 29 -3.03 7.91 13.12
C ASN A 29 -2.32 8.15 14.49
N TRP A 30 -1.27 7.39 14.81
CA TRP A 30 -0.24 7.62 15.87
C TRP A 30 -0.47 6.99 17.28
N SER A 31 0.15 5.81 17.46
CA SER A 31 0.46 5.07 18.70
C SER A 31 -0.63 4.28 19.45
N THR A 32 -0.18 3.09 19.88
CA THR A 32 -0.77 1.95 20.62
C THR A 32 -2.10 1.40 20.11
N SER A 33 -2.26 0.08 20.29
CA SER A 33 -3.40 -0.75 19.87
C SER A 33 -4.71 0.04 19.73
N SER A 34 -5.36 -0.01 18.55
CA SER A 34 -6.68 0.60 18.36
C SER A 34 -7.58 0.33 19.57
N VAL A 35 -8.42 1.28 19.99
CA VAL A 35 -9.34 1.12 21.15
C VAL A 35 -10.04 -0.25 21.10
N ARG A 36 -10.41 -0.69 19.89
CA ARG A 36 -10.91 -2.04 19.61
C ARG A 36 -9.98 -3.17 20.08
N HIS A 37 -8.70 -3.14 19.74
CA HIS A 37 -7.72 -4.13 20.19
C HIS A 37 -7.49 -4.07 21.71
N HIS A 38 -7.50 -2.88 22.31
CA HIS A 38 -7.46 -2.74 23.77
C HIS A 38 -8.70 -3.36 24.44
N LEU A 39 -9.90 -3.08 23.93
CA LEU A 39 -11.15 -3.67 24.43
C LEU A 39 -11.18 -5.19 24.28
N ILE A 40 -10.69 -5.73 23.16
CA ILE A 40 -10.60 -7.19 22.95
C ILE A 40 -9.59 -7.80 23.93
N LYS A 41 -8.40 -7.20 24.08
CA LYS A 41 -7.29 -7.79 24.84
C LYS A 41 -7.43 -7.61 26.35
N VAL A 42 -7.85 -6.43 26.80
CA VAL A 42 -7.91 -6.06 28.22
C VAL A 42 -9.30 -6.31 28.79
N HIS A 43 -10.35 -5.97 28.04
CA HIS A 43 -11.74 -6.11 28.50
C HIS A 43 -12.45 -7.37 27.98
N LYS A 44 -11.74 -8.28 27.29
CA LYS A 44 -12.27 -9.53 26.74
C LYS A 44 -13.54 -9.36 25.89
N LYS A 45 -13.69 -8.20 25.23
CA LYS A 45 -14.82 -7.90 24.34
C LYS A 45 -14.70 -8.62 23.00
N THR A 46 -14.78 -9.95 23.02
CA THR A 46 -14.61 -10.83 21.87
C THR A 46 -15.74 -10.69 20.84
N GLU A 47 -16.90 -10.19 21.24
CA GLU A 47 -18.00 -9.81 20.35
C GLU A 47 -17.62 -8.69 19.36
N LEU A 48 -16.61 -7.89 19.71
CA LEU A 48 -16.09 -6.88 18.80
C LEU A 48 -15.22 -7.48 17.71
N ILE A 49 -14.86 -8.77 17.72
CA ILE A 49 -14.21 -9.42 16.59
C ILE A 49 -15.24 -9.40 15.44
N LEU A 50 -15.03 -8.52 14.46
CA LEU A 50 -15.84 -8.53 13.25
C LEU A 50 -15.41 -9.78 12.52
N GLU A 51 -16.34 -10.70 12.31
CA GLU A 51 -16.24 -11.67 11.22
C GLU A 51 -16.32 -10.94 9.89
N ASN A 52 -15.32 -10.11 9.58
CA ASN A 52 -14.98 -9.86 8.20
C ASN A 52 -14.28 -11.13 7.70
N GLY A 53 -15.07 -12.20 7.62
CA GLY A 53 -14.73 -13.41 6.92
C GLY A 53 -14.58 -13.04 5.45
N ARG A 54 -13.41 -12.54 5.07
CA ARG A 54 -12.84 -12.99 3.81
C ARG A 54 -12.83 -14.50 3.95
N GLN A 55 -13.79 -15.18 3.34
CA GLN A 55 -13.74 -16.62 3.18
C GLN A 55 -12.30 -16.90 2.77
N LYS A 56 -11.54 -17.59 3.63
CA LYS A 56 -10.23 -18.10 3.24
C LYS A 56 -10.55 -19.07 2.13
N GLN A 57 -10.49 -18.57 0.90
CA GLN A 57 -10.51 -19.42 -0.27
C GLN A 57 -9.46 -20.51 0.00
N ASN A 58 -9.82 -21.78 -0.15
CA ASN A 58 -8.91 -22.92 -0.06
C ASN A 58 -7.91 -22.82 -1.23
N LEU A 59 -7.01 -21.86 -1.17
CA LEU A 59 -5.98 -21.62 -2.15
C LEU A 59 -4.78 -22.50 -1.77
N PRO A 60 -4.16 -23.19 -2.74
CA PRO A 60 -3.00 -24.02 -2.47
C PRO A 60 -1.89 -23.17 -1.84
N ASN A 61 -1.28 -23.69 -0.77
CA ASN A 61 -0.20 -22.99 -0.08
C ASN A 61 1.09 -23.10 -0.91
N ILE A 62 1.53 -21.98 -1.49
CA ILE A 62 2.77 -21.94 -2.27
C ILE A 62 3.97 -21.98 -1.32
N LYS A 63 4.95 -22.83 -1.64
CA LYS A 63 6.24 -22.86 -0.93
C LYS A 63 6.88 -21.47 -0.90
N GLN A 64 7.42 -21.10 0.26
CA GLN A 64 7.99 -19.76 0.48
C GLN A 64 9.10 -19.41 -0.53
N GLU A 65 9.94 -20.38 -0.90
CA GLU A 65 10.98 -20.22 -1.93
C GLU A 65 10.40 -19.84 -3.29
N ARG A 66 9.37 -20.58 -3.76
CA ARG A 66 8.70 -20.30 -5.02
C ARG A 66 8.05 -18.92 -5.02
N LYS A 67 7.44 -18.53 -3.91
CA LYS A 67 6.87 -17.19 -3.74
C LYS A 67 7.94 -16.09 -3.85
N GLU A 68 9.11 -16.29 -3.26
CA GLU A 68 10.23 -15.34 -3.35
C GLU A 68 10.77 -15.23 -4.77
N GLN A 69 10.87 -16.36 -5.51
CA GLN A 69 11.22 -16.36 -6.93
C GLN A 69 10.22 -15.54 -7.77
N LEU A 70 8.92 -15.74 -7.56
CA LEU A 70 7.88 -14.95 -8.25
C LEU A 70 7.97 -13.47 -7.89
N HIS A 71 8.28 -13.13 -6.63
CA HIS A 71 8.48 -11.74 -6.20
C HIS A 71 9.67 -11.10 -6.91
N LYS A 72 10.78 -11.85 -7.08
CA LYS A 72 11.96 -11.40 -7.82
C LYS A 72 11.62 -11.10 -9.28
N LEU A 73 10.96 -12.04 -9.97
CA LEU A 73 10.53 -11.86 -11.37
C LEU A 73 9.60 -10.66 -11.55
N CYS A 74 8.65 -10.45 -10.62
CA CYS A 74 7.78 -9.27 -10.66
C CYS A 74 8.56 -7.96 -10.54
N ILE A 75 9.61 -7.92 -9.71
CA ILE A 75 10.44 -6.71 -9.55
C ILE A 75 11.30 -6.48 -10.79
N GLU A 76 11.87 -7.54 -11.35
CA GLU A 76 12.66 -7.47 -12.58
C GLU A 76 11.82 -6.94 -13.74
N ALA A 77 10.60 -7.46 -13.94
CA ALA A 77 9.68 -6.93 -14.95
C ALA A 77 9.33 -5.45 -14.71
N ILE A 78 9.10 -5.04 -13.46
CA ILE A 78 8.84 -3.63 -13.14
C ILE A 78 10.02 -2.73 -13.54
N VAL A 79 11.25 -3.18 -13.29
CA VAL A 79 12.45 -2.40 -13.58
C VAL A 79 12.75 -2.39 -15.09
N GLN A 80 12.70 -3.56 -15.73
CA GLN A 80 13.09 -3.73 -17.13
C GLN A 80 12.09 -3.06 -18.08
N ASP A 81 10.79 -3.20 -17.79
CA ASP A 81 9.72 -2.69 -18.66
C ASP A 81 9.17 -1.34 -18.18
N ASN A 82 9.84 -0.68 -17.21
CA ASN A 82 9.44 0.61 -16.62
C ASN A 82 7.98 0.64 -16.13
N LEU A 83 7.49 -0.45 -15.54
CA LEU A 83 6.10 -0.54 -15.10
C LEU A 83 5.87 0.24 -13.80
N PRO A 84 4.63 0.68 -13.53
CA PRO A 84 4.25 1.23 -12.24
C PRO A 84 4.54 0.26 -11.08
N PHE A 85 4.89 0.76 -9.89
CA PHE A 85 5.18 -0.10 -8.72
C PHE A 85 3.98 -0.94 -8.23
N ASN A 86 2.77 -0.61 -8.66
CA ASN A 86 1.56 -1.38 -8.43
C ASN A 86 1.19 -2.29 -9.60
N ALA A 87 2.05 -2.48 -10.60
CA ALA A 87 1.74 -3.25 -11.82
C ALA A 87 1.18 -4.65 -11.54
N PHE A 88 1.59 -5.31 -10.47
CA PHE A 88 1.11 -6.65 -10.09
C PHE A 88 0.13 -6.66 -8.92
N ASN A 89 -0.17 -5.49 -8.34
CA ASN A 89 -1.03 -5.35 -7.16
C ASN A 89 -2.22 -4.44 -7.48
N GLU A 90 -3.43 -5.00 -7.47
CA GLU A 90 -4.69 -4.31 -7.79
C GLU A 90 -4.82 -3.90 -9.28
N THR A 91 -4.38 -4.77 -10.19
CA THR A 91 -4.40 -4.59 -11.66
C THR A 91 -4.93 -5.84 -12.37
N ASP A 92 -5.19 -5.78 -13.67
CA ASP A 92 -5.57 -6.96 -14.46
C ASP A 92 -4.44 -8.00 -14.54
N LEU A 93 -3.17 -7.57 -14.51
CA LEU A 93 -2.02 -8.48 -14.33
C LEU A 93 -2.10 -9.26 -13.02
N SER A 94 -2.68 -8.68 -11.96
CA SER A 94 -2.92 -9.39 -10.70
C SER A 94 -3.93 -10.52 -10.86
N LYS A 95 -4.96 -10.33 -11.71
CA LYS A 95 -5.96 -11.36 -12.01
C LYS A 95 -5.32 -12.48 -12.83
N LEU A 96 -4.56 -12.13 -13.88
CA LEU A 96 -3.81 -13.08 -14.68
C LEU A 96 -2.85 -13.91 -13.82
N LEU A 97 -2.09 -13.28 -12.93
CA LEU A 97 -1.15 -14.00 -12.04
C LEU A 97 -1.85 -14.96 -11.08
N LYS A 98 -3.05 -14.63 -10.60
CA LYS A 98 -3.83 -15.51 -9.73
C LYS A 98 -4.37 -16.73 -10.49
N GLU A 99 -4.69 -16.55 -11.77
CA GLU A 99 -5.12 -17.65 -12.65
C GLU A 99 -3.95 -18.57 -12.98
N VAL A 100 -2.82 -18.00 -13.43
CA VAL A 100 -1.64 -18.76 -13.83
C VAL A 100 -0.95 -19.43 -12.64
N VAL A 101 -0.98 -18.80 -11.45
CA VAL A 101 -0.36 -19.33 -10.24
C VAL A 101 -1.36 -19.28 -9.07
N PRO A 102 -2.25 -20.29 -8.97
CA PRO A 102 -3.19 -20.40 -7.86
C PRO A 102 -2.47 -20.40 -6.51
N GLY A 103 -3.00 -19.68 -5.52
CA GLY A 103 -2.35 -19.55 -4.21
C GLY A 103 -1.39 -18.37 -4.07
N TYR A 104 -0.95 -17.78 -5.19
CA TYR A 104 0.02 -16.68 -5.15
C TYR A 104 -0.66 -15.36 -4.78
N GLN A 105 -0.03 -14.65 -3.85
CA GLN A 105 -0.39 -13.27 -3.52
C GLN A 105 0.72 -12.35 -4.05
N PRO A 106 0.41 -11.53 -5.08
CA PRO A 106 1.38 -10.63 -5.66
C PRO A 106 2.03 -9.69 -4.65
N ILE A 107 3.26 -9.29 -4.95
CA ILE A 107 4.04 -8.39 -4.12
C ILE A 107 3.34 -7.02 -4.01
N ARG A 108 3.27 -6.49 -2.79
CA ARG A 108 2.65 -5.18 -2.54
C ARG A 108 3.54 -4.04 -3.01
N ARG A 109 2.93 -2.95 -3.47
CA ARG A 109 3.61 -1.71 -3.91
C ARG A 109 4.71 -1.23 -2.95
N ASN A 110 4.42 -1.17 -1.65
CA ASN A 110 5.40 -0.68 -0.66
C ASN A 110 6.60 -1.63 -0.53
N THR A 111 6.38 -2.93 -0.69
CA THR A 111 7.44 -3.95 -0.69
C THR A 111 8.30 -3.85 -1.96
N VAL A 112 7.67 -3.65 -3.12
CA VAL A 112 8.35 -3.35 -4.39
C VAL A 112 9.25 -2.13 -4.23
N ALA A 113 8.69 -0.98 -3.82
CA ALA A 113 9.43 0.27 -3.65
C ALA A 113 10.64 0.12 -2.73
N ARG A 114 10.47 -0.59 -1.60
CA ARG A 114 11.58 -0.88 -0.66
C ARG A 114 12.67 -1.73 -1.30
N ARG A 115 12.31 -2.77 -2.05
CA ARG A 115 13.29 -3.66 -2.72
C ARG A 115 14.01 -2.95 -3.86
N ILE A 116 13.30 -2.19 -4.68
CA ILE A 116 13.90 -1.37 -5.74
C ILE A 116 14.85 -0.32 -5.14
N LYS A 117 14.50 0.33 -4.03
CA LYS A 117 15.42 1.25 -3.34
C LYS A 117 16.72 0.57 -2.91
N ARG A 118 16.64 -0.67 -2.41
CA ARG A 118 17.84 -1.46 -2.05
C ARG A 118 18.66 -1.82 -3.29
N LEU A 119 18.01 -2.22 -4.39
CA LEU A 119 18.67 -2.48 -5.67
C LEU A 119 19.38 -1.21 -6.18
N LYS A 120 18.70 -0.06 -6.16
CA LYS A 120 19.30 1.23 -6.52
C LYS A 120 20.57 1.50 -5.73
N HIS A 121 20.57 1.31 -4.42
CA HIS A 121 21.76 1.55 -3.59
C HIS A 121 22.92 0.60 -3.93
N HIS A 122 22.61 -0.66 -4.18
CA HIS A 122 23.58 -1.67 -4.63
C HIS A 122 24.20 -1.32 -5.98
N HIS A 123 23.37 -1.02 -6.98
CA HIS A 123 23.83 -0.64 -8.33
C HIS A 123 24.53 0.71 -8.34
N HIS A 124 24.09 1.68 -7.54
CA HIS A 124 24.75 2.97 -7.40
C HIS A 124 26.17 2.82 -6.87
N SER A 125 26.37 2.00 -5.83
CA SER A 125 27.71 1.79 -5.26
C SER A 125 28.66 1.16 -6.28
N LYS A 126 28.19 0.17 -7.04
CA LYS A 126 28.94 -0.44 -8.15
C LYS A 126 29.23 0.54 -9.28
N LEU A 127 28.25 1.37 -9.64
CA LEU A 127 28.41 2.38 -10.69
C LEU A 127 29.48 3.40 -10.30
N ILE A 128 29.50 3.85 -9.04
CA ILE A 128 30.54 4.78 -8.57
C ILE A 128 31.93 4.13 -8.58
N GLU A 129 32.04 2.87 -8.16
CA GLU A 129 33.30 2.13 -8.22
C GLU A 129 33.80 1.99 -9.66
N TYR A 130 32.88 1.69 -10.59
CA TYR A 130 33.18 1.61 -12.01
C TYR A 130 33.56 2.97 -12.62
N LEU A 131 32.83 4.05 -12.31
CA LEU A 131 33.15 5.38 -12.83
C LEU A 131 34.50 5.91 -12.34
N ARG A 132 35.05 5.37 -11.24
CA ARG A 132 36.41 5.71 -10.79
C ARG A 132 37.51 5.12 -11.68
N THR A 133 37.21 4.10 -12.47
CA THR A 133 38.19 3.49 -13.40
C THR A 133 38.19 4.19 -14.76
N VAL A 134 37.23 5.07 -15.01
CA VAL A 134 37.11 5.82 -16.27
C VAL A 134 38.10 6.99 -16.26
N GLU A 135 38.99 7.05 -17.24
CA GLU A 135 40.01 8.11 -17.35
C GLU A 135 39.39 9.44 -17.79
N THR A 136 38.52 9.40 -18.80
CA THR A 136 37.89 10.59 -19.39
C THR A 136 36.38 10.41 -19.52
N MET A 137 35.64 11.45 -19.13
CA MET A 137 34.18 11.50 -19.29
C MET A 137 33.74 12.90 -19.75
N SER A 138 32.64 12.95 -20.48
CA SER A 138 31.90 14.18 -20.75
C SER A 138 30.58 14.18 -20.00
N ILE A 139 30.13 15.35 -19.58
CA ILE A 139 28.88 15.50 -18.80
C ILE A 139 27.99 16.48 -19.54
N THR A 140 26.79 16.04 -19.90
CA THR A 140 25.74 16.91 -20.40
C THR A 140 24.79 17.25 -19.26
N THR A 141 24.28 18.47 -19.26
CA THR A 141 23.40 18.98 -18.22
C THR A 141 22.14 19.54 -18.86
N ASP A 142 20.99 18.97 -18.50
CA ASP A 142 19.68 19.48 -18.91
C ASP A 142 18.99 20.12 -17.70
N PHE A 143 18.49 21.34 -17.88
CA PHE A 143 17.78 22.08 -16.84
C PHE A 143 16.42 22.55 -17.33
N TRP A 144 15.38 22.28 -16.55
CA TRP A 144 14.03 22.77 -16.84
C TRP A 144 13.22 22.94 -15.56
N SER A 145 12.12 23.69 -15.65
CA SER A 145 11.13 23.80 -14.57
C SER A 145 9.77 23.33 -15.06
N ASN A 146 8.98 22.71 -14.19
CA ASN A 146 7.59 22.39 -14.51
C ASN A 146 6.63 23.55 -14.17
N ARG A 147 5.35 23.38 -14.53
CA ARG A 147 4.29 24.37 -14.24
C ARG A 147 4.01 24.58 -12.75
N THR A 148 4.48 23.69 -11.89
CA THR A 148 4.35 23.81 -10.43
C THR A 148 5.60 24.43 -9.78
N ASN A 149 6.42 25.16 -10.57
CA ASN A 149 7.68 25.78 -10.15
C ASN A 149 8.68 24.81 -9.50
N THR A 150 8.66 23.54 -9.90
CA THR A 150 9.67 22.56 -9.53
C THR A 150 10.76 22.58 -10.60
N SER A 151 11.97 22.93 -10.22
CA SER A 151 13.14 22.87 -11.10
C SER A 151 13.80 21.50 -11.06
N PHE A 152 14.23 21.02 -12.21
CA PHE A 152 14.89 19.75 -12.44
C PHE A 152 16.26 20.01 -13.07
N LEU A 153 17.26 19.31 -12.55
CA LEU A 153 18.60 19.24 -13.11
C LEU A 153 18.89 17.78 -13.41
N VAL A 154 19.18 17.46 -14.66
CA VAL A 154 19.65 16.15 -15.08
C VAL A 154 21.10 16.26 -15.52
N LEU A 155 21.92 15.38 -14.97
CA LEU A 155 23.31 15.18 -15.36
C LEU A 155 23.40 13.83 -16.05
N THR A 156 23.86 13.82 -17.30
CA THR A 156 24.14 12.60 -18.05
C THR A 156 25.64 12.52 -18.30
N VAL A 157 26.26 11.43 -17.84
CA VAL A 157 27.70 11.19 -18.01
C VAL A 157 27.89 10.25 -19.20
N HIS A 158 28.75 10.64 -20.13
CA HIS A 158 29.19 9.82 -21.26
C HIS A 158 30.67 9.54 -21.11
N TYR A 159 31.08 8.31 -21.41
CA TYR A 159 32.47 7.88 -21.36
C TYR A 159 32.70 6.80 -22.41
N CYS A 160 33.95 6.64 -22.83
CA CYS A 160 34.36 5.57 -23.73
C CYS A 160 34.97 4.43 -22.92
N THR A 161 34.74 3.20 -23.38
CA THR A 161 35.31 1.97 -22.81
C THR A 161 35.97 1.18 -23.93
N ASP A 162 37.07 0.50 -23.63
CA ASP A 162 37.77 -0.34 -24.61
C ASP A 162 37.02 -1.64 -24.96
N ASP A 163 35.85 -1.86 -24.32
CA ASP A 163 34.97 -2.99 -24.56
C ASP A 163 34.23 -2.84 -25.92
N LEU A 164 34.95 -3.10 -27.01
CA LEU A 164 34.40 -3.52 -28.31
C LEU A 164 34.50 -5.05 -28.41
N ASN A 165 33.75 -5.78 -27.58
CA ASN A 165 33.61 -7.24 -27.69
C ASN A 165 32.16 -7.68 -27.49
#